data_AF-A0A3M8DLK0-F1
#
_entry.id   AF-A0A3M8DLK0-F1
#
_cell.length_a   1.000
_cell.length_b   1.000
_cell.length_c   1.000
_cell.angle_alpha   90.00
_cell.angle_beta   90.00
_cell.angle_gamma   90.00
#
_symmetry.space_group_name_H-M   'P 1'
#
loop_
_entity.id
_entity.type
_entity.pdbx_description
1 polymer ?
#
loop_
_entity_poly.entity_id
_entity_poly.type
_entity_poly.pdbx_seq_one_letter_code
_entity_poly.pdbx_strand_id
1 'polypeptide(L)'
;MKVFIVSMRNLILGGIVVLIVLVAGIVLLVKDPLHVSDSYRPTEESVPASSVPVTQPVGSEKPSLNMDISVDGTTAEVTLLTQNFQFTQENGDMSQQAVFGQGHAHLYLDGEAKGMIYHPEFLLKKLPKGEHELRVELNYSNHLPYKVETTQKFVVK
;
A
#
# COMPACT_ATOMS: atom_id res chain seq x y z
N MET A 1 46.79 -48.15 4.84
CA MET A 1 46.46 -46.87 4.17
C MET A 1 45.23 -47.10 3.30
N LYS A 2 44.11 -46.41 3.55
CA LYS A 2 42.91 -46.48 2.68
C LYS A 2 42.97 -45.32 1.69
N VAL A 3 43.20 -45.61 0.41
CA VAL A 3 43.30 -44.62 -0.66
C VAL A 3 41.89 -44.36 -1.18
N PHE A 4 41.35 -43.15 -0.98
CA PHE A 4 40.05 -42.75 -1.49
C PHE A 4 40.19 -42.33 -2.95
N ILE A 5 39.73 -43.17 -3.87
CA ILE A 5 39.63 -42.84 -5.30
C ILE A 5 38.31 -42.10 -5.50
N VAL A 6 38.35 -40.77 -5.54
CA VAL A 6 37.19 -39.94 -5.86
C VAL A 6 36.98 -39.97 -7.38
N SER A 7 35.76 -40.30 -7.83
CA SER A 7 35.46 -40.30 -9.26
C SER A 7 35.46 -38.86 -9.82
N MET A 8 36.05 -38.66 -10.99
CA MET A 8 36.15 -37.33 -11.65
C MET A 8 34.78 -36.63 -11.75
N ARG A 9 33.71 -37.40 -11.94
CA ARG A 9 32.33 -36.90 -12.01
C ARG A 9 31.85 -36.31 -10.68
N ASN A 10 32.16 -36.96 -9.55
CA ASN A 10 31.78 -36.46 -8.23
C ASN A 10 32.61 -35.22 -7.84
N LEU A 11 33.85 -35.13 -8.32
CA LEU A 11 34.69 -33.95 -8.15
C LEU A 11 34.13 -32.73 -8.90
N ILE A 12 33.68 -32.91 -10.15
CA ILE A 12 33.08 -31.84 -10.96
C ILE A 12 31.74 -31.38 -10.36
N LEU A 13 30.88 -32.32 -9.97
CA LEU A 13 29.60 -32.00 -9.33
C LEU A 13 29.79 -31.27 -7.99
N GLY A 14 30.74 -31.71 -7.17
CA GLY A 14 31.09 -31.03 -5.91
C GLY A 14 31.60 -29.60 -6.15
N GLY A 15 32.44 -29.40 -7.17
CA GLY A 15 32.94 -28.07 -7.55
C GLY A 15 31.83 -27.11 -7.98
N ILE A 16 30.85 -27.58 -8.77
CA ILE A 16 29.71 -26.77 -9.23
C ILE A 16 28.82 -26.36 -8.04
N VAL A 17 28.53 -27.28 -7.13
CA VAL A 17 27.70 -26.98 -5.94
C VAL A 17 28.39 -25.94 -5.05
N VAL A 18 29.69 -26.09 -4.82
CA VAL A 18 30.48 -25.10 -4.05
C VAL A 18 30.45 -23.74 -4.73
N LEU A 19 30.61 -23.68 -6.05
CA LEU A 19 30.58 -22.43 -6.81
C LEU A 19 29.21 -21.73 -6.71
N ILE A 20 28.10 -22.47 -6.82
CA ILE A 20 26.74 -21.89 -6.70
C ILE A 20 26.53 -21.31 -5.30
N VAL A 21 26.94 -22.02 -4.25
CA VAL A 21 26.82 -21.54 -2.87
C VAL A 21 27.69 -20.30 -2.65
N LEU A 22 28.90 -20.27 -3.20
CA LEU A 22 29.80 -19.11 -3.15
C LEU A 22 29.19 -17.89 -3.84
N VAL A 23 28.65 -18.07 -5.05
CA VAL A 23 28.00 -16.99 -5.80
C VAL A 23 26.76 -16.48 -5.07
N ALA A 24 25.91 -17.38 -4.53
CA ALA A 24 24.75 -16.99 -3.73
C ALA A 24 25.14 -16.22 -2.47
N GLY A 25 26.20 -16.66 -1.78
CA GLY A 25 26.77 -15.96 -0.61
C GLY A 25 27.30 -14.57 -0.96
N ILE A 26 28.02 -14.42 -2.08
CA ILE A 26 28.49 -13.11 -2.57
C ILE A 26 27.32 -12.21 -2.95
N VAL A 27 26.29 -12.73 -3.62
CA VAL A 27 25.09 -11.96 -3.97
C VAL A 27 24.34 -11.48 -2.71
N LEU A 28 24.30 -12.30 -1.66
CA LEU A 28 23.75 -11.89 -0.36
C LEU A 28 24.63 -10.88 0.37
N LEU A 29 25.95 -10.93 0.17
CA LEU A 29 26.91 -9.99 0.78
C LEU A 29 26.96 -8.63 0.05
N VAL A 30 26.71 -8.62 -1.27
CA VAL A 30 26.71 -7.40 -2.11
C VAL A 30 25.33 -6.72 -2.10
N LYS A 31 24.26 -7.43 -1.80
CA LYS A 31 22.94 -6.82 -1.56
C LYS A 31 22.96 -6.12 -0.21
N ASP A 32 23.44 -4.88 -0.20
CA ASP A 32 23.31 -4.00 0.96
C ASP A 32 21.84 -3.95 1.39
N PRO A 33 21.48 -4.39 2.61
CA PRO A 33 20.17 -4.09 3.16
C PRO A 33 20.18 -2.59 3.42
N LEU A 34 19.50 -1.82 2.56
CA LEU A 34 19.21 -0.38 2.66
C LEU A 34 20.07 0.35 3.70
N HIS A 35 21.12 1.06 3.24
CA HIS A 35 21.89 1.98 4.08
C HIS A 35 20.97 3.12 4.59
N VAL A 36 20.22 2.89 5.67
CA VAL A 36 19.50 3.92 6.42
C VAL A 36 20.45 4.55 7.44
N SER A 37 21.59 5.03 6.94
CA SER A 37 22.58 5.76 7.73
C SER A 37 22.79 7.17 7.21
N ASP A 38 22.08 7.55 6.14
CA ASP A 38 22.01 8.97 5.78
C ASP A 38 21.06 9.62 6.78
N SER A 39 21.64 10.13 7.85
CA SER A 39 20.97 11.06 8.76
C SER A 39 20.46 12.21 7.90
N TYR A 40 19.19 12.13 7.52
CA TYR A 40 18.46 13.17 6.80
C TYR A 40 18.64 14.48 7.56
N ARG A 41 19.60 15.28 7.12
CA ARG A 41 19.70 16.70 7.45
C ARG A 41 19.04 17.40 6.29
N PRO A 42 17.83 17.97 6.47
CA PRO A 42 17.31 18.87 5.46
C PRO A 42 18.28 20.05 5.38
N THR A 43 19.07 20.10 4.31
CA THR A 43 19.88 21.27 3.94
C THR A 43 19.05 22.33 3.21
N GLU A 44 17.77 22.04 2.97
CA GLU A 44 16.78 22.99 2.49
C GLU A 44 15.88 23.38 3.67
N GLU A 45 15.54 24.67 3.77
CA GLU A 45 14.41 25.10 4.59
C GLU A 45 13.24 24.17 4.28
N SER A 46 12.63 23.61 5.31
CA SER A 46 11.43 22.78 5.17
C SER A 46 10.44 23.49 4.25
N VAL A 47 10.26 22.96 3.04
CA VAL A 47 9.22 23.45 2.14
C VAL A 47 7.92 23.32 2.92
N PRO A 48 7.20 24.42 3.19
CA PRO A 48 5.95 24.32 3.91
C PRO A 48 5.07 23.32 3.17
N ALA A 49 4.45 22.39 3.91
CA ALA A 49 3.46 21.51 3.33
C ALA A 49 2.41 22.41 2.67
N SER A 50 2.33 22.39 1.34
CA SER A 50 1.46 23.30 0.56
C SER A 50 -0.04 23.05 0.80
N SER A 51 -0.41 22.10 1.65
CA SER A 51 -1.80 21.78 1.97
C SER A 51 -2.32 22.65 3.13
N VAL A 52 -3.26 23.53 2.81
CA VAL A 52 -3.98 24.33 3.80
C VAL A 52 -4.94 23.40 4.57
N PRO A 53 -4.90 23.38 5.93
CA PRO A 53 -5.84 22.58 6.72
C PRO A 53 -7.27 23.08 6.51
N VAL A 54 -8.22 22.14 6.38
CA VAL A 54 -9.63 22.46 6.23
C VAL A 54 -10.26 22.63 7.60
N THR A 55 -10.93 23.75 7.81
CA THR A 55 -11.70 24.01 9.04
C THR A 55 -13.10 23.44 8.89
N GLN A 56 -13.53 22.66 9.88
CA GLN A 56 -14.91 22.19 9.97
C GLN A 56 -15.85 23.38 10.24
N PRO A 57 -16.89 23.60 9.41
CA PRO A 57 -17.90 24.62 9.67
C PRO A 57 -18.60 24.42 11.01
N VAL A 58 -18.97 25.50 11.68
CA VAL A 58 -19.70 25.43 12.96
C VAL A 58 -21.06 24.76 12.73
N GLY A 59 -21.34 23.70 13.49
CA GLY A 59 -22.59 22.95 13.41
C GLY A 59 -22.66 21.88 12.32
N SER A 60 -21.60 21.67 11.53
CA SER A 60 -21.56 20.52 10.61
C SER A 60 -21.23 19.23 11.35
N GLU A 61 -21.79 18.12 10.89
CA GLU A 61 -21.46 16.80 11.40
C GLU A 61 -20.17 16.25 10.77
N LYS A 62 -19.43 15.43 11.52
CA LYS A 62 -18.22 14.76 11.01
C LYS A 62 -18.62 13.66 9.99
N PRO A 63 -17.86 13.48 8.90
CA PRO A 63 -18.00 12.31 8.05
C PRO A 63 -17.93 10.99 8.80
N SER A 64 -18.73 10.01 8.37
CA SER A 64 -18.62 8.61 8.78
C SER A 64 -18.41 7.72 7.57
N LEU A 65 -17.70 6.60 7.77
CA LEU A 65 -17.44 5.62 6.73
C LEU A 65 -17.72 4.21 7.26
N ASN A 66 -18.47 3.43 6.49
CA ASN A 66 -18.56 1.98 6.61
C ASN A 66 -18.42 1.35 5.21
N MET A 67 -18.36 0.03 5.12
CA MET A 67 -18.12 -0.68 3.88
C MET A 67 -18.80 -2.04 3.88
N ASP A 68 -19.38 -2.39 2.72
CA ASP A 68 -19.87 -3.72 2.42
C ASP A 68 -19.00 -4.34 1.33
N ILE A 69 -18.69 -5.64 1.48
CA ILE A 69 -17.88 -6.41 0.52
C ILE A 69 -18.63 -7.68 0.12
N SER A 70 -18.83 -7.86 -1.20
CA SER A 70 -19.38 -9.06 -1.80
C SER A 70 -18.32 -9.73 -2.68
N VAL A 71 -18.04 -11.02 -2.46
CA VAL A 71 -16.99 -11.75 -3.18
C VAL A 71 -17.61 -12.72 -4.19
N ASP A 72 -17.24 -12.59 -5.46
CA ASP A 72 -17.58 -13.50 -6.55
C ASP A 72 -16.32 -13.97 -7.29
N GLY A 73 -16.01 -15.26 -7.16
CA GLY A 73 -14.78 -15.86 -7.69
C GLY A 73 -13.54 -15.15 -7.14
N THR A 74 -12.75 -14.52 -8.02
CA THR A 74 -11.54 -13.75 -7.68
C THR A 74 -11.79 -12.23 -7.70
N THR A 75 -13.05 -11.81 -7.67
CA THR A 75 -13.46 -10.41 -7.67
C THR A 75 -14.21 -10.08 -6.38
N ALA A 76 -13.88 -8.95 -5.77
CA ALA A 76 -14.67 -8.37 -4.68
C ALA A 76 -15.32 -7.08 -5.17
N GLU A 77 -16.65 -7.01 -5.05
CA GLU A 77 -17.45 -5.80 -5.20
C GLU A 77 -17.52 -5.11 -3.85
N VAL A 78 -17.17 -3.82 -3.83
CA VAL A 78 -17.07 -3.03 -2.61
C VAL A 78 -17.97 -1.82 -2.73
N THR A 79 -18.79 -1.60 -1.70
CA THR A 79 -19.66 -0.42 -1.58
C THR A 79 -19.31 0.32 -0.29
N LEU A 80 -18.93 1.60 -0.42
CA LEU A 80 -18.67 2.48 0.70
C LEU A 80 -19.96 3.19 1.12
N LEU A 81 -20.27 3.07 2.39
CA LEU A 81 -21.41 3.70 3.02
C LEU A 81 -20.93 4.93 3.79
N THR A 82 -21.08 6.09 3.19
CA THR A 82 -20.64 7.37 3.79
C THR A 82 -21.82 8.23 4.23
N GLN A 83 -21.66 8.92 5.36
CA GLN A 83 -22.58 10.00 5.77
C GLN A 83 -21.78 11.30 5.90
N ASN A 84 -22.43 12.43 5.60
CA ASN A 84 -21.82 13.77 5.65
C ASN A 84 -20.56 13.89 4.78
N PHE A 85 -20.48 13.11 3.70
CA PHE A 85 -19.34 13.06 2.78
C PHE A 85 -19.82 12.92 1.34
N GLN A 86 -19.18 13.64 0.43
CA GLN A 86 -19.42 13.60 -1.00
C GLN A 86 -18.11 13.34 -1.74
N PHE A 87 -18.11 12.31 -2.57
CA PHE A 87 -16.97 12.06 -3.45
C PHE A 87 -16.87 13.13 -4.54
N THR A 88 -15.67 13.64 -4.76
CA THR A 88 -15.34 14.64 -5.78
C THR A 88 -14.13 14.16 -6.56
N GLN A 89 -14.15 14.31 -7.88
CA GLN A 89 -12.98 13.98 -8.71
C GLN A 89 -11.78 14.86 -8.35
N GLU A 90 -10.59 14.32 -8.58
CA GLU A 90 -9.37 15.12 -8.59
C GLU A 90 -9.40 16.04 -9.82
N ASN A 91 -9.81 17.28 -9.60
CA ASN A 91 -9.48 18.36 -10.51
C ASN A 91 -7.99 18.57 -10.30
N GLY A 92 -7.11 18.20 -11.25
CA GLY A 92 -5.63 18.25 -11.12
C GLY A 92 -5.02 19.63 -10.78
N ASP A 93 -5.86 20.61 -10.44
CA ASP A 93 -5.54 21.84 -9.77
C ASP A 93 -5.62 21.68 -8.24
N MET A 94 -4.49 21.28 -7.64
CA MET A 94 -4.32 21.23 -6.17
C MET A 94 -4.41 22.60 -5.50
N SER A 95 -4.51 23.71 -6.26
CA SER A 95 -4.67 25.06 -5.69
C SER A 95 -6.10 25.36 -5.26
N GLN A 96 -7.07 24.52 -5.65
CA GLN A 96 -8.45 24.66 -5.18
C GLN A 96 -8.53 24.35 -3.68
N GLN A 97 -9.13 25.28 -2.94
CA GLN A 97 -9.36 25.14 -1.52
C GLN A 97 -10.22 23.90 -1.24
N ALA A 98 -9.72 22.98 -0.43
CA ALA A 98 -10.47 21.79 -0.04
C ALA A 98 -11.72 22.15 0.77
N VAL A 99 -12.82 21.45 0.50
CA VAL A 99 -14.15 21.69 1.09
C VAL A 99 -14.45 20.62 2.12
N PHE A 100 -14.95 21.01 3.29
CA PHE A 100 -15.36 20.08 4.34
C PHE A 100 -16.52 19.19 3.89
N GLY A 101 -16.43 17.90 4.16
CA GLY A 101 -17.38 16.89 3.70
C GLY A 101 -17.20 16.51 2.23
N GLN A 102 -16.12 16.91 1.56
CA GLN A 102 -15.80 16.54 0.18
C GLN A 102 -14.39 15.97 0.04
N GLY A 103 -14.20 15.11 -0.95
CA GLY A 103 -12.89 14.58 -1.34
C GLY A 103 -12.97 13.19 -1.95
N HIS A 104 -12.07 12.31 -1.55
CA HIS A 104 -11.95 10.94 -2.07
C HIS A 104 -11.48 9.98 -1.00
N ALA A 105 -11.37 8.69 -1.32
CA ALA A 105 -10.83 7.72 -0.38
C ALA A 105 -9.53 7.08 -0.88
N HIS A 106 -8.63 6.78 0.05
CA HIS A 106 -7.40 6.04 -0.20
C HIS A 106 -7.63 4.57 0.13
N LEU A 107 -7.21 3.69 -0.77
CA LEU A 107 -7.44 2.25 -0.70
C LEU A 107 -6.15 1.51 -0.36
N TYR A 108 -6.22 0.62 0.61
CA TYR A 108 -5.13 -0.28 0.99
C TYR A 108 -5.63 -1.71 1.03
N LEU A 109 -4.93 -2.61 0.34
CA LEU A 109 -5.22 -4.04 0.33
C LEU A 109 -4.00 -4.77 0.89
N ASP A 110 -4.20 -5.55 1.96
CA ASP A 110 -3.14 -6.29 2.66
C ASP A 110 -1.95 -5.40 3.09
N GLY A 111 -2.27 -4.15 3.48
CA GLY A 111 -1.29 -3.13 3.86
C GLY A 111 -0.64 -2.38 2.69
N GLU A 112 -0.86 -2.81 1.45
CA GLU A 112 -0.32 -2.16 0.25
C GLU A 112 -1.28 -1.08 -0.25
N ALA A 113 -0.78 0.14 -0.48
CA ALA A 113 -1.57 1.21 -1.11
C ALA A 113 -1.93 0.84 -2.56
N LYS A 114 -3.21 0.84 -2.89
CA LYS A 114 -3.71 0.48 -4.23
C LYS A 114 -4.11 1.69 -5.07
N GLY A 115 -4.47 2.79 -4.43
CA GLY A 115 -4.78 4.05 -5.11
C GLY A 115 -5.91 4.83 -4.46
N MET A 116 -6.47 5.74 -5.25
CA MET A 116 -7.51 6.68 -4.85
C MET A 116 -8.82 6.34 -5.57
N ILE A 117 -9.93 6.41 -4.84
CA ILE A 117 -11.27 6.15 -5.37
C ILE A 117 -12.14 7.39 -5.22
N TYR A 118 -12.78 7.76 -6.32
CA TYR A 118 -13.61 8.96 -6.47
C TYR A 118 -15.10 8.62 -6.53
N HIS A 119 -15.46 7.38 -6.23
CA HIS A 119 -16.83 6.86 -6.24
C HIS A 119 -16.99 5.86 -5.09
N PRO A 120 -18.22 5.71 -4.54
CA PRO A 120 -18.47 4.80 -3.43
C PRO A 120 -18.39 3.33 -3.82
N GLU A 121 -18.52 3.00 -5.10
CA GLU A 121 -18.54 1.62 -5.59
C GLU A 121 -17.32 1.34 -6.47
N PHE A 122 -16.68 0.19 -6.25
CA PHE A 122 -15.54 -0.25 -7.05
C PHE A 122 -15.33 -1.77 -6.98
N LEU A 123 -14.51 -2.28 -7.91
CA LEU A 123 -14.18 -3.70 -8.01
C LEU A 123 -12.70 -3.94 -7.74
N LEU A 124 -12.41 -4.88 -6.85
CA LEU A 124 -11.09 -5.49 -6.71
C LEU A 124 -11.06 -6.77 -7.54
N LYS A 125 -10.25 -6.82 -8.60
CA LYS A 125 -10.19 -7.97 -9.52
C LYS A 125 -8.89 -8.75 -9.35
N LYS A 126 -8.92 -10.03 -9.74
CA LYS A 126 -7.76 -10.93 -9.75
C LYS A 126 -7.15 -11.12 -8.36
N LEU A 127 -7.99 -11.17 -7.33
CA LEU A 127 -7.55 -11.43 -5.98
C LEU A 127 -7.05 -12.89 -5.85
N PRO A 128 -5.87 -13.11 -5.24
CA PRO A 128 -5.43 -14.44 -4.87
C PRO A 128 -6.45 -15.16 -3.97
N LYS A 129 -6.35 -16.49 -3.88
CA LYS A 129 -7.13 -17.24 -2.88
C LYS A 129 -6.55 -16.99 -1.49
N GLY A 130 -7.42 -16.79 -0.51
CA GLY A 130 -7.01 -16.57 0.88
C GLY A 130 -7.80 -15.49 1.60
N GLU A 131 -7.34 -15.16 2.81
CA GLU A 131 -7.81 -14.00 3.57
C GLU A 131 -7.14 -12.73 3.01
N HIS A 132 -7.95 -11.69 2.87
CA HIS A 132 -7.52 -10.34 2.51
C HIS A 132 -8.06 -9.34 3.52
N GLU A 133 -7.31 -8.26 3.71
CA GLU A 133 -7.71 -7.12 4.53
C GLU A 133 -7.82 -5.86 3.67
N LEU A 134 -9.00 -5.25 3.65
CA LEU A 134 -9.24 -4.00 2.95
C LEU A 134 -9.38 -2.86 3.96
N ARG A 135 -8.52 -1.84 3.84
CA ARG A 135 -8.61 -0.59 4.59
C ARG A 135 -8.90 0.57 3.64
N VAL A 136 -9.84 1.43 4.04
CA VAL A 136 -10.26 2.61 3.30
C VAL A 136 -10.22 3.82 4.22
N GLU A 137 -9.61 4.91 3.78
CA GLU A 137 -9.53 6.18 4.54
C GLU A 137 -10.07 7.35 3.71
N LEU A 138 -10.98 8.14 4.30
CA LEU A 138 -11.48 9.37 3.68
C LEU A 138 -10.45 10.50 3.76
N ASN A 139 -10.25 11.16 2.63
CA ASN A 139 -9.29 12.23 2.44
C ASN A 139 -9.97 13.45 1.78
N TYR A 140 -9.50 14.65 2.14
CA TYR A 140 -9.87 15.89 1.46
C TYR A 140 -9.31 15.89 0.04
N SER A 141 -9.82 16.76 -0.83
CA SER A 141 -9.31 16.94 -2.19
C SER A 141 -7.82 17.33 -2.25
N ASN A 142 -7.27 17.91 -1.17
CA ASN A 142 -5.85 18.24 -1.05
C ASN A 142 -5.01 17.14 -0.34
N HIS A 143 -5.53 15.91 -0.27
CA HIS A 143 -4.88 14.73 0.33
C HIS A 143 -4.61 14.82 1.83
N LEU A 144 -5.16 15.79 2.54
CA LEU A 144 -5.18 15.75 4.00
C LEU A 144 -6.20 14.70 4.48
N PRO A 145 -5.94 14.02 5.60
CA PRO A 145 -6.84 12.99 6.09
C PRO A 145 -8.02 13.59 6.87
N TYR A 146 -9.22 13.00 6.71
CA TYR A 146 -10.35 13.25 7.63
C TYR A 146 -10.18 12.53 8.98
N LYS A 147 -9.20 11.60 9.08
CA LYS A 147 -9.06 10.66 10.21
C LYS A 147 -10.36 9.88 10.43
N VAL A 148 -10.89 9.37 9.31
CA VAL A 148 -12.08 8.52 9.23
C VAL A 148 -11.70 7.38 8.31
N GLU A 149 -11.59 6.18 8.87
CA GLU A 149 -11.21 4.98 8.16
C GLU A 149 -12.05 3.78 8.61
N THR A 150 -12.12 2.76 7.76
CA THR A 150 -12.67 1.45 8.10
C THR A 150 -11.78 0.35 7.54
N THR A 151 -11.73 -0.76 8.25
CA THR A 151 -10.96 -1.96 7.87
C THR A 151 -11.86 -3.18 7.97
N GLN A 152 -11.88 -4.01 6.92
CA GLN A 152 -12.64 -5.24 6.91
C GLN A 152 -11.84 -6.37 6.27
N LYS A 153 -11.92 -7.56 6.88
CA LYS A 153 -11.36 -8.79 6.33
C LYS A 153 -12.40 -9.55 5.53
N PHE A 154 -11.97 -10.18 4.44
CA PHE A 154 -12.81 -11.03 3.62
C PHE A 154 -11.99 -12.20 3.04
N VAL A 155 -12.67 -13.24 2.55
CA VAL A 155 -12.01 -14.47 2.07
C VAL A 155 -12.39 -14.74 0.63
N VAL A 156 -11.37 -14.96 -0.20
CA VAL A 156 -11.49 -15.41 -1.59
C VAL A 156 -11.27 -16.92 -1.65
N LYS A 157 -12.25 -17.66 -2.21
CA LYS A 157 -12.31 -19.14 -2.19
C LYS A 157 -11.62 -19.81 -3.38
#